data_AF-A0A2V7EG52-F1
#
_entry.id   AF-A0A2V7EG52-F1
#
_cell.length_a   1.000
_cell.length_b   1.000
_cell.length_c   1.000
_cell.angle_alpha   90.00
_cell.angle_beta   90.00
_cell.angle_gamma   90.00
#
_symmetry.space_group_name_H-M   'P 1'
#
loop_
_entity.id
_entity.type
_entity.pdbx_description
1 polymer ?
#
loop_
_entity_poly.entity_id
_entity_poly.type
_entity_poly.pdbx_seq_one_letter_code
_entity_poly.pdbx_strand_id
1 'polypeptide(L)'
;MNTHKLLPFEAANGPRKTRIVRTMFGLRTTGIIAATAIAVAGCNNALDVKNPGAIQEGQLGDPALVQLIVNGAIGEFQYAYGQYAQWSAVLSDEAFTD
;
A
#
# COMPACT_ATOMS: atom_id res chain seq x y z
N MET A 1 -11.81 81.94 52.53
CA MET A 1 -13.09 81.30 52.15
C MET A 1 -12.86 80.43 50.92
N ASN A 2 -13.09 79.12 51.06
CA ASN A 2 -13.52 78.09 50.10
C ASN A 2 -12.93 78.07 48.66
N THR A 3 -12.12 77.09 48.23
CA THR A 3 -12.33 75.63 47.94
C THR A 3 -12.93 75.30 46.56
N HIS A 4 -12.55 74.12 46.04
CA HIS A 4 -12.92 73.39 44.81
C HIS A 4 -11.87 73.53 43.68
N LYS A 5 -10.84 72.66 43.58
CA LYS A 5 -10.80 71.20 43.30
C LYS A 5 -11.43 70.87 41.93
N LEU A 6 -10.61 70.43 40.96
CA LEU A 6 -10.74 69.19 40.18
C LEU A 6 -9.54 68.99 39.23
N LEU A 7 -9.30 67.72 38.92
CA LEU A 7 -8.06 67.02 38.56
C LEU A 7 -7.79 66.93 37.03
N PRO A 8 -6.68 66.31 36.56
CA PRO A 8 -6.03 66.55 35.28
C PRO A 8 -6.66 65.74 34.13
N PHE A 9 -6.68 66.31 32.92
CA PHE A 9 -7.05 65.56 31.72
C PHE A 9 -5.79 65.06 31.01
N GLU A 10 -5.40 63.86 31.43
CA GLU A 10 -4.45 62.97 30.78
C GLU A 10 -4.89 62.70 29.33
N ALA A 11 -4.12 63.20 28.36
CA ALA A 11 -4.35 62.86 26.95
C ALA A 11 -3.90 61.42 26.71
N ALA A 12 -4.90 60.54 26.60
CA ALA A 12 -4.81 59.10 26.46
C ALA A 12 -3.87 58.63 25.34
N ASN A 13 -2.98 57.71 25.70
CA ASN A 13 -2.24 56.86 24.77
C ASN A 13 -3.16 55.70 24.34
N GLY A 14 -3.53 55.65 23.06
CA GLY A 14 -4.35 54.56 22.50
C GLY A 14 -3.54 53.68 21.54
N PRO A 15 -3.50 52.35 21.72
CA PRO A 15 -2.70 51.47 20.87
C PRO A 15 -3.25 51.43 19.45
N ARG A 16 -2.38 51.70 18.47
CA ARG A 16 -2.66 51.48 17.04
C ARG A 16 -3.00 50.01 16.83
N LYS A 17 -4.28 49.70 16.56
CA LYS A 17 -4.74 48.36 16.19
C LYS A 17 -4.06 47.94 14.89
N THR A 18 -2.97 47.20 14.99
CA THR A 18 -2.39 46.43 13.89
C THR A 18 -3.42 45.36 13.51
N ARG A 19 -4.12 45.62 12.41
CA ARG A 19 -5.04 44.67 11.80
C ARG A 19 -4.19 43.52 11.25
N ILE A 20 -4.02 42.46 12.05
CA ILE A 20 -3.41 41.20 11.62
C ILE A 20 -4.36 40.62 10.57
N VAL A 21 -4.04 40.87 9.30
CA VAL A 21 -4.66 40.17 8.16
C VAL A 21 -4.06 38.77 8.18
N ARG A 22 -4.73 37.87 8.90
CA ARG A 22 -4.39 36.45 8.96
C ARG A 22 -4.64 35.86 7.59
N THR A 23 -3.57 35.60 6.85
CA THR A 23 -3.56 34.97 5.52
C THR A 23 -4.14 33.55 5.63
N MET A 24 -5.45 33.40 5.44
CA MET A 24 -6.15 32.10 5.47
C MET A 24 -5.91 31.22 4.23
N PHE A 25 -4.91 31.54 3.41
CA PHE A 25 -4.63 30.82 2.16
C PHE A 25 -3.65 29.64 2.29
N GLY A 26 -2.99 29.47 3.45
CA GLY A 26 -1.92 28.46 3.63
C GLY A 26 -2.35 27.12 4.22
N LEU A 27 -3.61 26.96 4.68
CA LEU A 27 -4.04 25.77 5.44
C LEU A 27 -4.46 24.59 4.55
N ARG A 28 -4.80 24.83 3.28
CA ARG A 28 -5.27 23.77 2.36
C ARG A 28 -4.14 22.95 1.73
N THR A 29 -3.00 23.59 1.45
CA THR A 29 -1.86 22.94 0.78
C THR A 29 -1.06 22.04 1.71
N THR A 30 -1.01 22.37 3.00
CA THR A 30 -0.30 21.56 4.02
C THR A 30 -0.96 20.21 4.26
N GLY A 31 -2.30 20.14 4.22
CA GLY A 31 -3.03 18.87 4.38
C GLY A 31 -2.77 17.86 3.25
N ILE A 32 -2.66 18.34 2.01
CA ILE A 32 -2.42 17.48 0.84
C ILE A 32 -1.01 16.88 0.89
N ILE A 33 -0.01 17.69 1.25
CA ILE A 33 1.39 17.23 1.35
C ILE A 33 1.53 16.17 2.45
N ALA A 34 0.89 16.37 3.61
CA ALA A 34 0.89 15.40 4.69
C ALA A 34 0.20 14.08 4.30
N ALA A 35 -0.95 14.14 3.62
CA ALA A 35 -1.68 12.96 3.16
C ALA A 35 -0.87 12.15 2.13
N THR A 36 -0.16 12.85 1.22
CA THR A 36 0.66 12.21 0.18
C THR A 36 1.89 11.53 0.78
N ALA A 37 2.53 12.15 1.78
CA ALA A 37 3.68 11.55 2.47
C ALA A 37 3.30 10.24 3.21
N ILE A 38 2.12 10.18 3.82
CA ILE A 38 1.62 8.97 4.49
C ILE A 38 1.27 7.87 3.47
N ALA A 39 0.67 8.24 2.34
CA ALA A 39 0.33 7.30 1.28
C ALA A 39 1.56 6.62 0.66
N VAL A 40 2.66 7.37 0.48
CA VAL A 40 3.91 6.83 -0.07
C VAL A 40 4.69 6.01 0.97
N ALA A 41 4.70 6.43 2.24
CA ALA A 41 5.41 5.70 3.30
C ALA A 41 4.75 4.34 3.66
N GLY A 42 3.43 4.21 3.48
CA GLY A 42 2.68 2.99 3.79
C GLY A 42 2.77 1.88 2.72
N CYS A 43 3.22 2.19 1.49
CA CYS A 43 3.23 1.22 0.38
C CYS A 43 4.48 0.34 0.29
N ASN A 44 5.45 0.46 1.21
CA ASN A 44 6.73 -0.26 1.11
C ASN A 44 6.61 -1.78 1.08
N ASN A 45 5.51 -2.35 1.60
CA ASN A 45 5.25 -3.80 1.59
C ASN A 45 3.95 -4.16 0.85
N ALA A 46 3.35 -3.23 0.10
CA ALA A 46 2.09 -3.47 -0.62
C ALA A 46 2.23 -4.55 -1.71
N LEU A 47 3.46 -4.82 -2.15
CA LEU A 47 3.81 -5.81 -3.17
C LEU A 47 4.55 -7.03 -2.58
N ASP A 48 4.75 -7.10 -1.26
CA ASP A 48 5.31 -8.31 -0.62
C ASP A 48 4.22 -9.38 -0.47
N VAL A 49 3.92 -10.05 -1.57
CA VAL A 49 2.94 -11.13 -1.61
C VAL A 49 3.63 -12.44 -1.27
N LYS A 50 3.52 -12.87 -0.02
CA LYS A 50 3.95 -14.19 0.44
C LYS A 50 2.91 -15.22 -0.03
N ASN A 51 3.31 -16.18 -0.85
CA ASN A 51 2.47 -17.34 -1.16
C ASN A 51 2.67 -18.42 -0.08
N PRO A 52 1.75 -18.58 0.88
CA PRO A 52 1.91 -19.56 1.96
C PRO A 52 1.83 -21.01 1.48
N GLY A 53 1.33 -21.25 0.27
CA GLY A 53 1.27 -22.59 -0.34
C GLY A 53 2.47 -22.93 -1.22
N ALA A 54 3.38 -21.98 -1.46
CA ALA A 54 4.58 -22.24 -2.23
C ALA A 54 5.64 -22.93 -1.36
N ILE A 55 6.19 -24.03 -1.88
CA ILE A 55 7.36 -24.66 -1.28
C ILE A 55 8.58 -23.81 -1.63
N GLN A 56 9.23 -23.25 -0.61
CA GLN A 56 10.44 -22.43 -0.80
C GLN A 56 11.67 -23.33 -0.96
N GLU A 57 12.72 -22.83 -1.61
CA GLU A 57 13.95 -23.60 -1.92
C GLU A 57 14.56 -24.30 -0.69
N GLY A 58 14.56 -23.63 0.48
CA GLY A 58 15.06 -24.22 1.73
C GLY A 58 14.22 -25.38 2.27
N GLN A 59 12.99 -25.57 1.78
CA GLN A 59 12.07 -26.61 2.21
C GLN A 59 12.09 -27.84 1.29
N LEU A 60 12.82 -27.81 0.17
CA LEU A 60 12.95 -28.96 -0.75
C LEU A 60 13.62 -30.18 -0.10
N GLY A 61 14.49 -29.95 0.89
CA GLY A 61 15.17 -31.01 1.63
C GLY A 61 14.38 -31.56 2.82
N ASP A 62 13.20 -31.02 3.11
CA ASP A 62 12.40 -31.47 4.25
C ASP A 62 11.83 -32.88 3.99
N PRO A 63 12.20 -33.91 4.77
CA PRO A 63 11.68 -35.26 4.60
C PRO A 63 10.14 -35.34 4.72
N ALA A 64 9.50 -34.41 5.43
CA ALA A 64 8.04 -34.36 5.53
C ALA A 64 7.36 -33.97 4.20
N LEU A 65 8.07 -33.30 3.31
CA LEU A 65 7.54 -32.75 2.06
C LEU A 65 7.85 -33.62 0.84
N VAL A 66 8.72 -34.61 0.99
CA VAL A 66 9.14 -35.54 -0.08
C VAL A 66 7.94 -36.19 -0.76
N GLN A 67 6.99 -36.70 0.03
CA GLN A 67 5.82 -37.37 -0.54
C GLN A 67 4.93 -36.41 -1.34
N LEU A 68 4.81 -35.16 -0.89
CA LEU A 68 4.06 -34.13 -1.61
C LEU A 68 4.72 -33.79 -2.95
N ILE A 69 6.05 -33.62 -2.97
CA ILE A 69 6.81 -33.30 -4.17
C ILE A 69 6.72 -34.44 -5.19
N VAL A 70 6.93 -35.68 -4.75
CA VAL A 70 6.86 -36.87 -5.62
C VAL A 70 5.45 -37.05 -6.18
N ASN A 71 4.42 -36.95 -5.35
CA ASN A 71 3.03 -37.07 -5.81
C ASN A 71 2.64 -35.95 -6.76
N GLY A 72 3.12 -34.72 -6.54
CA GLY A 72 2.90 -33.60 -7.45
C GLY A 72 3.51 -33.86 -8.83
N ALA A 73 4.75 -34.33 -8.88
CA ALA A 73 5.40 -34.68 -10.14
C ALA A 73 4.65 -35.81 -10.88
N ILE A 74 4.24 -36.87 -10.17
CA ILE A 74 3.45 -37.97 -10.75
C ILE A 74 2.13 -37.47 -11.30
N GLY A 75 1.41 -36.60 -10.57
CA GLY A 75 0.14 -36.04 -11.01
C GLY A 75 0.28 -35.24 -12.31
N GLU A 76 1.33 -34.42 -12.42
CA GLU A 76 1.60 -33.65 -13.63
C GLU A 76 1.90 -34.56 -14.83
N PHE A 77 2.67 -35.63 -14.64
CA PHE A 77 2.92 -36.61 -15.70
C PHE A 77 1.65 -37.33 -16.14
N GLN A 78 0.76 -37.70 -15.22
CA GLN A 78 -0.50 -38.37 -15.56
C GLN A 78 -1.39 -37.47 -16.42
N TYR A 79 -1.45 -36.18 -16.10
CA TYR A 79 -2.18 -35.21 -16.90
C TYR A 79 -1.54 -34.99 -18.28
N ALA A 80 -0.24 -34.72 -18.31
CA ALA A 80 0.49 -34.43 -19.54
C ALA A 80 0.54 -35.62 -20.50
N TYR A 81 0.61 -36.85 -19.97
CA TYR A 81 0.68 -38.06 -20.78
C TYR A 81 -0.55 -38.25 -21.66
N GLY A 82 -1.75 -37.98 -21.14
CA GLY A 82 -2.99 -38.09 -21.92
C GLY A 82 -2.99 -37.15 -23.12
N GLN A 83 -2.57 -35.90 -22.91
CA GLN A 83 -2.44 -34.92 -23.99
C GLN A 83 -1.36 -35.32 -25.00
N TYR A 84 -0.19 -35.75 -24.54
CA TYR A 84 0.87 -36.24 -25.42
C TYR A 84 0.40 -37.41 -26.28
N ALA A 85 -0.27 -38.40 -25.68
CA ALA A 85 -0.79 -39.56 -26.40
C ALA A 85 -1.86 -39.17 -27.43
N GLN A 86 -2.78 -38.27 -27.06
CA GLN A 86 -3.81 -37.78 -27.97
C GLN A 86 -3.21 -37.06 -29.18
N TRP A 87 -2.32 -36.08 -28.95
CA TRP A 87 -1.74 -35.29 -30.02
C TRP A 87 -0.75 -36.08 -30.87
N SER A 88 0.00 -37.01 -30.28
CA SER A 88 0.86 -37.91 -31.06
C SER A 88 0.06 -38.87 -31.95
N ALA A 89 -1.09 -39.36 -31.48
CA ALA A 89 -2.00 -40.17 -32.29
C ALA A 89 -2.61 -39.39 -33.45
N VAL A 90 -3.03 -38.14 -33.21
CA VAL A 90 -3.52 -37.24 -34.29
C VAL A 90 -2.44 -36.96 -35.33
N LEU A 91 -1.20 -36.70 -34.91
CA LEU A 91 -0.08 -36.42 -35.83
C LEU A 91 0.40 -37.66 -36.60
N SER A 92 0.08 -38.86 -36.12
CA SER A 92 0.45 -40.13 -36.75
C SER A 92 -0.69 -40.74 -37.57
N ASP A 93 -1.82 -40.03 -37.75
CA ASP A 93 -3.03 -40.52 -38.40
C ASP A 93 -3.66 -41.77 -37.74
N GLU A 94 -3.32 -42.05 -36.48
CA GLU A 94 -3.86 -43.19 -35.71
C GLU A 94 -5.19 -42.86 -35.02
N ALA A 95 -5.50 -41.57 -34.85
CA ALA A 95 -6.74 -41.09 -34.23
C ALA A 95 -7.20 -39.78 -34.86
N PHE A 96 -8.52 -39.56 -34.92
CA PHE A 96 -9.12 -38.29 -35.36
C PHE A 96 -9.64 -37.51 -34.15
N THR A 97 -9.44 -36.20 -34.16
CA THR A 97 -10.10 -35.28 -33.22
C THR A 97 -11.29 -34.66 -33.96
N ASP A 98 -12.49 -35.12 -33.63
CA ASP A 98 -13.78 -34.55 -34.09
C ASP A 98 -14.20 -33.40 -33.16
#